data_AF-A0A258BF72-F1
#
_entry.id   AF-A0A258BF72-F1
#
_cell.length_a   1.000
_cell.length_b   1.000
_cell.length_c   1.000
_cell.angle_alpha   90.00
_cell.angle_beta   90.00
_cell.angle_gamma   90.00
#
_symmetry.space_group_name_H-M   'P 1'
#
loop_
_entity.id
_entity.type
_entity.pdbx_description
1 polymer ?
#
loop_
_entity_poly.entity_id
_entity_poly.type
_entity_poly.pdbx_seq_one_letter_code
_entity_poly.pdbx_strand_id
1 'polypeptide(L)' 'MNIQSILAAMFSLKGESQSAPPVRRLSAREAHDRLSAGEITLIDVRTPQEWRETGTAPGAHRITLQDKDFLK' A
#
# COMPACT_ATOMS: atom_id res chain seq x y z
N MET A 1 -12.40 25.28 39.52
CA MET A 1 -12.14 24.43 38.35
C MET A 1 -13.45 24.34 37.57
N ASN A 2 -13.51 24.92 36.36
CA ASN A 2 -14.76 25.22 35.65
C ASN A 2 -15.19 24.05 34.75
N ILE A 3 -16.39 23.54 34.94
CA ILE A 3 -17.03 22.49 34.13
C ILE A 3 -17.11 22.81 32.64
N GLN A 4 -17.02 24.08 32.25
CA GLN A 4 -16.96 24.51 30.83
C GLN A 4 -15.68 24.04 30.11
N SER A 5 -14.59 23.80 30.84
CA SER A 5 -13.31 23.36 30.25
C SER A 5 -13.31 21.89 29.85
N ILE A 6 -14.14 21.05 30.48
CA ILE A 6 -14.21 19.61 30.20
C ILE A 6 -15.05 19.34 28.93
N LEU A 7 -16.08 20.16 28.68
CA LEU A 7 -16.96 20.00 27.51
C LEU A 7 -16.27 20.38 26.18
N ALA A 8 -15.36 21.35 26.21
CA ALA A 8 -14.60 21.78 25.02
C ALA A 8 -13.61 20.70 24.52
N ALA A 9 -13.12 19.82 25.40
CA ALA A 9 -12.20 18.75 25.03
C ALA A 9 -12.88 17.59 24.28
N MET A 10 -14.21 17.44 24.38
CA MET A 10 -14.96 16.36 23.74
C MET A 10 -15.36 16.66 22.28
N PHE A 11 -15.25 17.92 21.82
CA PHE A 11 -15.66 18.34 20.47
C PHE A 11 -14.51 18.51 19.47
N SER A 12 -13.26 18.25 19.87
CA SER A 12 -12.09 18.39 19.00
C SER A 12 -11.54 17.05 18.50
N LEU A 13 -12.41 16.13 18.08
CA LEU A 13 -12.05 15.11 17.09
C LEU A 13 -12.14 15.75 15.71
N LYS A 14 -11.27 16.72 15.45
CA LYS A 14 -11.00 17.16 14.09
C LYS A 14 -10.27 16.00 13.45
N GLY A 15 -11.00 15.15 12.72
CA GLY A 15 -10.41 14.09 11.95
C GLY A 15 -9.41 14.70 10.96
N GLU A 16 -8.13 14.70 11.33
CA GLU A 16 -7.07 14.90 10.36
C GLU A 16 -7.19 13.73 9.39
N SER A 17 -7.61 14.04 8.17
CA SER A 17 -7.37 13.16 7.04
C SER A 17 -5.85 13.03 6.94
N GLN A 18 -5.29 11.98 7.54
CA GLN A 18 -3.90 11.62 7.32
C GLN A 18 -3.79 11.28 5.84
N SER A 19 -3.32 12.25 5.05
CA SER A 19 -2.89 11.97 3.70
C SER A 19 -1.83 10.88 3.79
N ALA A 20 -2.02 9.81 3.02
CA ALA A 20 -1.01 8.76 2.93
C ALA A 20 0.34 9.41 2.61
N PRO A 21 1.44 8.99 3.27
CA PRO A 21 2.76 9.51 2.96
C PRO A 21 3.03 9.36 1.46
N PRO A 22 3.79 10.28 0.85
CA PRO A 22 4.04 10.25 -0.59
C PRO A 22 4.65 8.90 -0.98
N VAL A 23 3.99 8.21 -1.92
CA VAL A 23 4.49 6.94 -2.45
C VAL A 23 5.63 7.21 -3.40
N ARG A 24 6.82 6.70 -3.08
CA ARG A 24 7.98 6.75 -3.99
C ARG A 24 7.68 5.90 -5.23
N ARG A 25 7.69 6.54 -6.40
CA ARG A 25 7.54 5.86 -7.70
C ARG A 25 8.92 5.55 -8.27
N LEU A 26 9.06 4.37 -8.87
CA LEU A 26 10.26 3.95 -9.60
C LEU A 26 9.89 3.77 -11.07
N SER A 27 10.81 4.07 -11.97
CA SER A 27 10.69 3.61 -13.36
C SER A 27 10.85 2.09 -13.45
N ALA A 28 10.41 1.50 -14.56
CA ALA A 28 10.54 0.06 -14.78
C ALA A 28 12.01 -0.42 -14.73
N ARG A 29 12.94 0.37 -15.28
CA ARG A 29 14.37 0.07 -15.24
C ARG A 29 14.91 0.09 -13.82
N GLU A 30 14.65 1.16 -13.06
CA GLU A 30 15.12 1.25 -11.67
C GLU A 30 14.55 0.12 -10.80
N ALA A 31 13.28 -0.24 -10.99
CA ALA A 31 12.68 -1.35 -10.27
C ALA A 31 13.36 -2.68 -10.63
N HIS A 32 13.64 -2.93 -11.91
CA HIS A 32 14.35 -4.13 -12.35
C HIS A 32 15.78 -4.20 -11.80
N ASP A 33 16.55 -3.11 -11.87
CA ASP A 33 17.94 -3.07 -11.40
C ASP A 33 18.00 -3.35 -9.89
N ARG A 34 17.13 -2.69 -9.10
CA ARG A 34 17.03 -2.89 -7.65
C ARG A 34 16.56 -4.29 -7.26
N LEU A 35 15.59 -4.85 -8.00
CA LEU A 35 15.14 -6.22 -7.79
C LEU A 35 16.28 -7.21 -8.04
N SER A 36 17.04 -7.01 -9.12
CA SER A 36 18.18 -7.87 -9.47
C SER A 36 19.31 -7.77 -8.45
N ALA A 37 19.48 -6.61 -7.82
CA ALA A 37 20.41 -6.38 -6.72
C ALA A 37 19.90 -6.91 -5.35
N GLY A 38 18.65 -7.38 -5.27
CA GLY A 38 18.04 -7.83 -4.02
C GLY A 38 17.70 -6.70 -3.04
N GLU A 39 17.67 -5.44 -3.50
CA GLU A 39 17.35 -4.27 -2.66
C GLU A 39 15.86 -4.13 -2.37
N ILE A 40 15.01 -4.67 -3.26
CA ILE A 40 13.57 -4.60 -3.15
C ILE A 40 12.93 -5.96 -3.39
N THR A 41 11.75 -6.15 -2.81
CA THR A 41 10.84 -7.24 -3.19
C THR A 41 9.76 -6.66 -4.09
N LEU A 42 9.64 -7.19 -5.31
CA LEU A 42 8.60 -6.77 -6.24
C LEU A 42 7.35 -7.63 -6.01
N ILE A 43 6.24 -7.00 -5.59
CA ILE A 43 4.95 -7.65 -5.41
C ILE A 43 4.01 -7.21 -6.54
N ASP A 44 3.55 -8.16 -7.36
CA ASP A 44 2.50 -7.94 -8.35
C ASP A 44 1.16 -8.24 -7.69
N VAL A 45 0.36 -7.18 -7.47
CA VAL A 45 -0.93 -7.24 -6.77
C VAL A 45 -2.16 -7.37 -7.69
N ARG A 46 -1.91 -7.62 -8.99
CA ARG A 46 -2.98 -7.83 -9.97
C ARG A 46 -3.74 -9.13 -9.72
N THR A 47 -4.75 -9.39 -10.54
CA THR A 47 -5.51 -10.65 -10.51
C THR A 47 -4.76 -11.78 -11.21
N PRO A 48 -5.10 -13.04 -10.87
CA PRO A 48 -4.61 -14.19 -11.62
C PRO A 48 -4.96 -14.15 -13.11
N GLN A 49 -6.07 -13.51 -13.49
CA GLN A 49 -6.46 -13.37 -14.90
C GLN A 49 -5.49 -12.46 -15.65
N GLU A 50 -5.21 -11.27 -15.13
CA GLU A 50 -4.29 -10.31 -15.75
C GLU A 50 -2.88 -10.88 -15.92
N TRP A 51 -2.40 -11.67 -14.95
CA TRP A 51 -1.12 -12.38 -15.05
C TRP A 51 -1.07 -13.39 -16.17
N ARG A 52 -2.18 -14.11 -16.43
CA ARG A 52 -2.24 -15.09 -17.53
C ARG A 52 -2.27 -14.41 -18.89
N GLU A 53 -2.90 -13.24 -18.98
CA GLU A 53 -3.04 -12.49 -20.23
C GLU A 53 -1.73 -11.85 -20.68
N THR A 54 -0.96 -11.28 -19.76
CA THR A 54 0.23 -10.46 -20.08
C THR A 54 1.54 -10.99 -19.53
N GLY A 55 1.50 -11.99 -18.67
CA GLY A 55 2.64 -12.43 -17.88
C GLY A 55 2.92 -11.53 -16.68
N THR A 56 4.03 -11.79 -16.00
CA THR A 56 4.49 -11.04 -14.83
C THR A 56 5.97 -10.71 -14.98
N ALA A 57 6.41 -9.63 -14.33
CA ALA A 57 7.83 -9.28 -14.29
C ALA A 57 8.65 -10.44 -13.68
N PRO A 58 9.81 -10.82 -14.28
CA PRO A 58 10.68 -11.84 -13.72
C PRO A 58 11.08 -11.51 -12.28
N GLY A 59 11.02 -12.51 -11.38
CA GLY A 59 11.34 -12.33 -9.97
C GLY A 59 10.24 -11.64 -9.13
N ALA A 60 9.10 -11.26 -9.72
CA ALA A 60 7.99 -10.72 -8.96
C ALA A 60 7.24 -11.82 -8.19
N HIS A 61 6.85 -11.51 -6.95
CA HIS A 61 5.91 -12.33 -6.18
C HIS A 61 4.48 -11.96 -6.53
N ARG A 62 3.68 -12.96 -6.87
CA ARG A 62 2.28 -12.80 -7.27
C ARG A 62 1.40 -12.96 -6.04
N ILE A 63 0.84 -11.87 -5.55
CA ILE A 63 -0.04 -11.85 -4.38
C ILE A 63 -1.28 -11.06 -4.74
N THR A 64 -2.41 -11.73 -4.96
CA THR A 64 -3.65 -11.03 -5.31
C THR A 64 -4.39 -10.60 -4.04
N LEU A 65 -4.74 -9.32 -3.96
CA LEU A 65 -5.55 -8.78 -2.86
C LEU A 65 -7.05 -9.09 -3.03
N GLN A 66 -7.44 -9.63 -4.19
CA GLN A 66 -8.83 -9.98 -4.50
C GLN A 66 -9.20 -11.39 -4.03
N ASP A 67 -8.27 -12.12 -3.40
CA ASP A 67 -8.61 -13.40 -2.79
C ASP A 67 -9.59 -13.16 -1.63
N LYS A 68 -10.74 -13.85 -1.68
CA LYS A 68 -11.77 -13.82 -0.64
C LYS A 68 -11.27 -14.27 0.73
N ASP A 69 -10.16 -14.98 0.76
CA ASP A 69 -9.53 -15.48 1.98
C ASP A 69 -8.26 -14.67 2.36
N PHE A 70 -7.98 -13.54 1.69
CA PHE A 70 -6.76 -12.72 1.93
C PHE A 70 -6.60 -12.19 3.37
N LEU A 71 -7.71 -11.93 4.06
CA LEU A 71 -7.72 -11.39 5.44
C LEU A 71 -8.02 -12.45 6.51
N LYS A 72 -8.13 -13.73 6.14
CA LYS A 72 -8.52 -14.81 7.06
C LYS A 72 -7.31 -15.52 7.66
#